data_AF-A0AAD4R3C2-F1
#
_entry.id   AF-A0AAD4R3C2-F1
#
_cell.length_a   1.000
_cell.length_b   1.000
_cell.length_c   1.000
_cell.angle_alpha   90.00
_cell.angle_beta   90.00
_cell.angle_gamma   90.00
#
_symmetry.space_group_name_H-M   'P 1'
#
loop_
_entity.id
_entity.type
_entity.pdbx_description
1 polymer ?
#
loop_
_entity_poly.entity_id
_entity_poly.type
_entity_poly.pdbx_seq_one_letter_code
_entity_poly.pdbx_strand_id
1 'polypeptide(L)'
;MLGTLKNYWLTIIIVLDAAFLVTLQQNWPDGDYCILQGESSVCPVGFRFENIRLSVLQDFKLEQADEHGDPLIKLGRIGASKLTAEDYDNVYSLHLNVCCKDETVFDR
;
A
#
# COMPACT_ATOMS: atom_id res chain seq x y z
N MET A 1 32.55 -40.37 -25.96
CA MET A 1 32.17 -38.95 -26.01
C MET A 1 30.66 -38.85 -26.09
N LEU A 2 29.96 -38.60 -24.99
CA LEU A 2 28.58 -38.13 -25.04
C LEU A 2 28.48 -36.92 -24.12
N GLY A 3 28.09 -35.80 -24.71
CA GLY A 3 28.13 -34.47 -24.14
C GLY A 3 27.13 -34.28 -23.01
N THR A 4 27.62 -33.62 -21.97
CA THR A 4 26.89 -32.94 -20.91
C THR A 4 25.88 -31.93 -21.47
N LEU A 5 24.61 -32.09 -21.10
CA LEU A 5 23.64 -31.00 -21.03
C LEU A 5 22.99 -31.02 -19.65
N LYS A 6 23.67 -30.38 -18.68
CA LYS A 6 23.09 -30.01 -17.39
C LYS A 6 22.09 -28.88 -17.64
N ASN A 7 20.80 -29.22 -17.69
CA ASN A 7 19.73 -28.24 -17.68
C ASN A 7 19.66 -27.61 -16.28
N TYR A 8 20.08 -26.35 -16.21
CA TYR A 8 19.92 -25.46 -15.08
C TYR A 8 18.44 -25.10 -14.91
N TRP A 9 17.68 -25.94 -14.21
CA TRP A 9 16.47 -25.49 -13.54
C TRP A 9 16.92 -24.84 -12.23
N LEU A 10 17.20 -23.53 -12.31
CA LEU A 10 17.32 -22.64 -11.17
C LEU A 10 15.94 -22.54 -10.52
N THR A 11 15.55 -23.59 -9.79
CA THR A 11 14.49 -23.50 -8.80
C THR A 11 15.06 -22.66 -7.67
N ILE A 12 14.91 -21.33 -7.79
CA ILE A 12 15.00 -20.43 -6.64
C ILE A 12 13.76 -20.78 -5.79
N ILE A 13 13.84 -21.90 -5.07
CA ILE A 13 13.04 -22.08 -3.87
C ILE A 13 13.66 -21.08 -2.92
N ILE A 14 13.03 -19.91 -2.80
CA ILE A 14 13.25 -19.05 -1.66
C ILE A 14 12.83 -19.92 -0.48
N VAL A 15 13.80 -20.60 0.14
CA VAL A 15 13.66 -21.11 1.49
C VAL A 15 13.53 -19.84 2.32
N LEU A 16 12.30 -19.31 2.37
CA LEU A 16 11.84 -18.41 3.40
C LEU A 16 11.96 -19.21 4.68
N ASP A 17 13.18 -19.25 5.21
CA ASP A 17 13.42 -19.63 6.59
C ASP A 17 12.49 -18.74 7.42
N ALA A 18 11.64 -19.37 8.22
CA ALA A 18 10.73 -18.67 9.11
C ALA A 18 11.49 -17.66 10.00
N ALA A 19 12.80 -17.85 10.20
CA ALA A 19 13.68 -16.90 10.87
C ALA A 19 13.84 -15.54 10.16
N PHE A 20 13.76 -15.48 8.82
CA PHE A 20 13.86 -14.22 8.08
C PHE A 20 12.56 -13.40 8.14
N LEU A 21 11.40 -14.08 8.25
CA LEU A 21 10.12 -13.40 8.48
C LEU A 21 9.99 -12.91 9.93
N VAL A 22 10.63 -13.59 10.90
CA VAL A 22 10.64 -13.17 12.32
C VAL A 22 11.56 -11.96 12.57
N THR A 23 12.59 -11.75 11.74
CA THR A 23 13.50 -10.59 11.91
C THR A 23 12.94 -9.27 11.38
N LEU A 24 11.89 -9.30 10.53
CA LEU A 24 11.11 -8.09 10.20
C LEU A 24 10.12 -7.70 11.31
N GLN A 25 9.96 -8.50 12.36
CA GLN A 25 8.89 -8.35 13.35
C GLN A 25 9.14 -7.25 14.42
N GLN A 26 10.22 -6.48 14.40
CA GLN A 26 10.48 -5.58 15.55
C GLN A 26 10.94 -4.15 15.26
N ASN A 27 11.71 -3.85 14.21
CA ASN A 27 12.32 -2.52 14.10
C ASN A 27 11.83 -1.74 12.89
N TRP A 28 10.62 -1.22 13.04
CA TRP A 28 10.14 -0.05 12.31
C TRP A 28 11.18 1.08 12.39
N PRO A 29 11.58 1.71 11.26
CA PRO A 29 12.60 2.75 11.29
C PRO A 29 12.20 3.88 12.22
N ASP A 30 13.18 4.57 12.79
CA ASP A 30 12.94 5.77 13.56
C ASP A 30 12.52 6.92 12.65
N GLY A 31 11.69 7.80 13.18
CA GLY A 31 11.12 8.98 12.54
C GLY A 31 9.59 8.95 12.40
N ASP A 32 9.07 10.09 11.95
CA ASP A 32 7.64 10.31 11.72
C ASP A 32 7.24 9.83 10.33
N TYR A 33 6.33 8.86 10.27
CA TYR A 33 5.77 8.37 9.01
C TYR A 33 4.43 7.67 9.22
N CYS A 34 3.69 7.51 8.12
CA CYS A 34 2.43 6.80 8.09
C CYS A 34 2.49 5.63 7.12
N ILE A 35 1.89 4.51 7.51
CA ILE A 35 1.70 3.32 6.68
C ILE A 35 0.22 3.16 6.35
N LEU A 36 -0.09 2.65 5.16
CA LEU A 36 -1.46 2.33 4.78
C LEU A 36 -2.00 1.21 5.67
N GLN A 37 -3.21 1.40 6.20
CA GLN A 37 -3.90 0.35 6.92
C GLN A 37 -4.36 -0.73 5.94
N GLY A 38 -3.89 -1.96 6.17
CA GLY A 38 -4.30 -3.14 5.40
C GLY A 38 -5.75 -3.55 5.69
N GLU A 39 -6.04 -4.85 5.63
CA GLU A 39 -7.38 -5.37 5.95
C GLU A 39 -7.69 -5.35 7.45
N SER A 40 -6.65 -5.41 8.30
CA SER A 40 -6.79 -5.26 9.75
C SER A 40 -7.27 -3.85 10.09
N SER A 41 -8.30 -3.75 10.93
CA SER A 41 -8.76 -2.49 11.51
C SER A 41 -7.87 -1.97 12.64
N VAL A 42 -6.81 -2.70 13.00
CA VAL A 42 -5.93 -2.41 14.13
C VAL A 42 -4.54 -2.02 13.63
N CYS A 43 -4.02 -0.89 14.13
CA CYS A 43 -2.66 -0.44 13.86
C CYS A 43 -1.61 -1.24 14.65
N PRO A 44 -0.39 -1.40 14.11
CA PRO A 44 0.71 -2.01 14.86
C PRO A 44 1.02 -1.24 16.15
N VAL A 45 1.65 -1.93 17.11
CA VAL A 45 2.10 -1.30 18.37
C VAL A 45 3.04 -0.13 18.05
N GLY A 46 2.82 1.01 18.71
CA GLY A 46 3.57 2.24 18.48
C GLY A 46 3.03 3.14 17.37
N PHE A 47 1.91 2.76 16.74
CA PHE A 47 1.24 3.58 15.73
C PHE A 47 -0.15 4.01 16.21
N ARG A 48 -0.56 5.22 15.83
CA ARG A 48 -1.93 5.71 16.00
C ARG A 48 -2.68 5.67 14.67
N PHE A 49 -3.97 5.40 14.74
CA PHE A 49 -4.85 5.47 13.57
C PHE A 49 -5.10 6.93 13.20
N GLU A 50 -5.02 7.24 11.90
CA GLU A 50 -5.39 8.53 11.34
C GLU A 50 -6.21 8.31 10.06
N ASN A 51 -7.15 9.23 9.81
CA ASN A 51 -7.92 9.27 8.57
C ASN A 51 -7.53 10.53 7.79
N ILE A 52 -6.94 10.32 6.61
CA ILE A 52 -6.55 11.41 5.71
C ILE A 52 -7.58 11.46 4.58
N ARG A 53 -8.26 12.61 4.44
CA ARG A 53 -9.13 12.89 3.30
C ARG A 53 -8.45 13.89 2.38
N LEU A 54 -8.19 13.48 1.14
CA LEU A 54 -7.70 14.35 0.09
C LEU A 54 -8.84 14.58 -0.91
N SER A 55 -9.13 15.85 -1.16
CA SER A 55 -10.12 16.29 -2.15
C SER A 55 -9.37 17.00 -3.28
N VAL A 56 -9.35 16.38 -4.46
CA VAL A 56 -8.64 16.91 -5.64
C VAL A 56 -9.66 17.23 -6.72
N LEU A 57 -9.57 18.45 -7.26
CA LEU A 57 -10.38 18.89 -8.40
C LEU A 57 -10.07 18.03 -9.63
N GLN A 58 -11.11 17.65 -10.35
CA GLN A 58 -11.04 16.82 -11.55
C GLN A 58 -10.89 17.71 -12.78
N ASP A 59 -9.79 17.54 -13.51
CA ASP A 59 -9.61 18.11 -14.86
C ASP A 59 -9.88 17.07 -15.96
N PHE A 60 -10.31 15.88 -15.57
CA PHE A 60 -10.50 14.71 -16.43
C PHE A 60 -11.72 13.91 -15.97
N LYS A 61 -12.39 13.25 -16.93
CA LYS A 61 -13.63 12.49 -16.65
C LYS A 61 -13.31 11.06 -16.23
N LEU A 62 -14.18 10.46 -15.41
CA LEU A 62 -14.09 9.04 -15.01
C LEU A 62 -14.06 8.06 -16.20
N GLU A 63 -14.68 8.46 -17.30
CA GLU A 63 -14.81 7.67 -18.53
C GLU A 63 -13.55 7.73 -19.40
N GLN A 64 -12.58 8.55 -19.02
CA GLN A 64 -11.37 8.76 -19.80
C GLN A 64 -10.43 7.57 -19.63
N ALA A 65 -10.05 6.98 -20.76
CA ALA A 65 -9.20 5.82 -20.84
C ALA A 65 -7.83 6.16 -21.43
N ASP A 66 -6.83 5.34 -21.14
CA ASP A 66 -5.54 5.38 -21.81
C ASP A 66 -5.62 4.85 -23.26
N GLU A 67 -4.48 4.80 -23.95
CA GLU A 67 -4.39 4.33 -25.33
C GLU A 67 -4.80 2.86 -25.51
N HIS A 68 -4.84 2.08 -24.42
CA HIS A 68 -5.23 0.67 -24.41
C HIS A 68 -6.70 0.47 -24.03
N GLY A 69 -7.43 1.55 -23.70
CA GLY A 69 -8.82 1.49 -23.27
C GLY A 69 -8.98 1.22 -21.77
N ASP A 70 -7.90 1.25 -20.99
CA ASP A 70 -7.97 1.10 -19.54
C ASP A 70 -8.34 2.44 -18.89
N PRO A 71 -9.26 2.47 -17.90
CA PRO A 71 -9.67 3.71 -17.26
C PRO A 71 -8.51 4.36 -16.52
N LEU A 72 -8.30 5.67 -16.74
CA LEU A 72 -7.23 6.44 -16.08
C LEU A 72 -7.42 6.50 -14.56
N ILE A 73 -8.67 6.42 -14.09
CA ILE A 73 -9.00 6.29 -12.68
C ILE A 73 -9.85 5.06 -12.43
N LYS A 74 -9.42 4.26 -11.46
CA LYS A 74 -10.18 3.14 -10.94
C LYS A 74 -10.70 3.46 -9.55
N LEU A 75 -12.00 3.73 -9.45
CA LEU A 75 -12.68 3.84 -8.17
C LEU A 75 -12.73 2.49 -7.46
N GLY A 76 -12.77 2.51 -6.13
CA GLY A 76 -12.87 1.28 -5.35
C GLY A 76 -12.29 1.38 -3.96
N ARG A 77 -12.10 0.21 -3.35
CA ARG A 77 -11.54 0.03 -2.01
C ARG A 77 -10.31 -0.88 -2.12
N ILE A 78 -9.23 -0.50 -1.44
CA ILE A 78 -8.03 -1.33 -1.26
C ILE A 78 -7.70 -1.31 0.23
N GLY A 79 -7.76 -2.49 0.88
CA GLY A 79 -7.68 -2.60 2.33
C GLY A 79 -8.74 -1.73 3.03
N ALA A 80 -8.30 -0.93 4.00
CA ALA A 80 -9.17 0.00 4.70
C ALA A 80 -9.43 1.32 3.92
N SER A 81 -8.67 1.60 2.86
CA SER A 81 -8.72 2.86 2.11
C SER A 81 -9.70 2.82 0.94
N LYS A 82 -10.29 3.96 0.58
CA LYS A 82 -11.34 4.06 -0.44
C LYS A 82 -11.14 5.31 -1.31
N LEU A 83 -11.24 5.12 -2.63
CA LEU A 83 -11.33 6.21 -3.59
C LEU A 83 -12.76 6.32 -4.11
N THR A 84 -13.35 7.50 -3.97
CA THR A 84 -14.69 7.82 -4.47
C THR A 84 -14.67 9.09 -5.32
N ALA A 85 -15.57 9.16 -6.28
CA ALA A 85 -15.88 10.36 -7.03
C ALA A 85 -17.23 10.90 -6.57
N GLU A 86 -17.35 12.22 -6.46
CA GLU A 86 -18.63 12.90 -6.32
C GLU A 86 -18.86 13.70 -7.60
N ASP A 87 -19.81 13.23 -8.42
CA ASP A 87 -20.03 13.73 -9.80
C ASP A 87 -20.54 15.19 -9.85
N TYR A 88 -21.11 15.68 -8.76
CA TYR A 88 -21.66 17.05 -8.70
C TYR A 88 -20.60 18.13 -8.56
N ASP A 89 -19.51 17.82 -7.84
CA ASP A 89 -18.49 18.81 -7.48
C ASP A 89 -17.25 18.71 -8.36
N ASN A 90 -17.18 17.74 -9.29
CA ASN A 90 -15.96 17.40 -10.03
C ASN A 90 -14.76 17.27 -9.08
N VAL A 91 -14.94 16.54 -7.97
CA VAL A 91 -13.89 16.31 -6.96
C VAL A 91 -13.74 14.81 -6.71
N TYR A 92 -12.51 14.31 -6.78
CA TYR A 92 -12.19 13.00 -6.20
C TYR A 92 -11.94 13.15 -4.71
N SER A 93 -12.61 12.33 -3.91
CA SER A 93 -12.30 12.17 -2.50
C SER A 93 -11.54 10.87 -2.29
N LEU A 94 -10.26 10.98 -1.98
CA LEU A 94 -9.42 9.87 -1.55
C LEU A 94 -9.44 9.81 -0.02
N HIS A 95 -10.00 8.73 0.51
CA HIS A 95 -10.01 8.44 1.94
C HIS A 95 -8.94 7.39 2.23
N LEU A 96 -7.84 7.83 2.83
CA LEU A 96 -6.76 6.95 3.28
C LEU A 96 -6.92 6.69 4.77
N ASN A 97 -7.05 5.41 5.10
CA ASN A 97 -6.90 4.95 6.46
C ASN A 97 -5.43 4.58 6.65
N VAL A 98 -4.75 5.27 7.57
CA VAL A 98 -3.32 5.11 7.81
C VAL A 98 -3.04 4.89 9.29
N CYS A 99 -1.91 4.28 9.56
CA CYS A 99 -1.34 4.16 10.90
C CYS A 99 -0.07 5.01 10.92
N CYS A 100 0.01 6.02 11.79
CA CYS A 100 1.14 6.92 11.88
C CYS A 100 1.97 6.67 13.14
N LYS A 101 3.30 6.60 12.97
CA LYS A 101 4.29 6.65 14.06
C LYS A 101 4.64 8.11 14.28
N ASP A 102 4.61 8.53 15.53
CA ASP A 102 4.95 9.90 15.93
C ASP A 102 5.93 9.80 17.10
N GLU A 103 7.17 10.22 16.88
CA GLU A 103 8.21 10.17 17.92
C GLU A 103 8.00 11.21 19.02
N THR A 104 7.23 12.27 18.75
CA THR A 104 6.98 13.34 19.73
C THR A 104 6.05 12.92 20.88
N VAL A 105 5.42 11.73 20.78
CA VAL A 105 4.56 11.16 21.82
C VAL A 105 5.34 10.28 22.81
N PHE A 106 6.55 9.81 22.45
CA PHE A 106 7.37 8.94 23.31
C PHE A 106 8.28 9.69 24.29
N ASP A 107 8.26 11.03 24.26
CA ASP A 107 9.10 11.91 25.08
C ASP A 107 8.30 12.67 26.18
N ARG A 108 7.17 12.09 26.65
CA ARG A 108 6.38 12.62 27.78
C ARG A 108 6.11 11.58 28.86
#